data_AF-A0A3A8FM29-F1
#
_entry.id   AF-A0A3A8FM29-F1
#
_cell.length_a   1.000
_cell.length_b   1.000
_cell.length_c   1.000
_cell.angle_alpha   90.00
_cell.angle_beta   90.00
_cell.angle_gamma   90.00
#
_symmetry.space_group_name_H-M   'P 1'
#
loop_
_entity.id
_entity.type
_entity.pdbx_description
1 polymer ?
#
loop_
_entity_poly.entity_id
_entity_poly.type
_entity_poly.pdbx_seq_one_letter_code
_entity_poly.pdbx_strand_id
1 'polypeptide(L)' 'MTYTELQIKLLEMGLSIKDLATLLGMNPNSITNYKSAGIIPLNLAITVTLIANLKKVDLSPEEIINEVKRRHANNLIENN' A
#
# COMPACT_ATOMS: atom_id res chain seq x y z
N MET A 1 -2.50 -11.67 7.89
CA MET A 1 -3.64 -10.76 7.69
C MET A 1 -4.57 -11.37 6.67
N THR A 2 -5.85 -11.53 6.99
CA THR A 2 -6.87 -11.97 6.04
C THR A 2 -7.21 -10.86 5.06
N TYR A 3 -7.79 -11.21 3.92
CA TYR A 3 -8.30 -10.21 2.97
C TYR A 3 -9.37 -9.32 3.62
N THR A 4 -10.22 -9.89 4.48
CA THR A 4 -11.22 -9.12 5.24
C THR A 4 -10.59 -8.15 6.23
N GLU A 5 -9.55 -8.56 6.95
CA GLU A 5 -8.80 -7.65 7.84
C GLU A 5 -8.16 -6.50 7.08
N LEU A 6 -7.64 -6.75 5.86
CA LEU A 6 -7.16 -5.69 4.97
C LEU A 6 -8.28 -4.69 4.65
N GLN A 7 -9.47 -5.18 4.26
CA GLN A 7 -10.60 -4.31 3.93
C GLN A 7 -11.03 -3.45 5.11
N ILE A 8 -11.10 -4.02 6.32
CA ILE A 8 -11.44 -3.29 7.55
C ILE A 8 -10.41 -2.20 7.82
N LYS A 9 -9.11 -2.51 7.76
CA LYS A 9 -8.04 -1.52 7.95
C LYS A 9 -8.10 -0.38 6.93
N LEU A 10 -8.39 -0.69 5.67
CA LEU A 10 -8.53 0.33 4.62
C LEU A 10 -9.70 1.26 4.92
N LEU A 11 -10.84 0.70 5.35
CA LEU A 11 -11.99 1.48 5.76
C LEU A 11 -11.67 2.41 6.94
N GLU A 12 -10.97 1.91 7.97
CA GLU A 12 -10.50 2.72 9.12
C GLU A 12 -9.59 3.88 8.71
N MET A 13 -8.84 3.72 7.63
CA MET A 13 -7.95 4.76 7.07
C MET A 13 -8.65 5.70 6.07
N GLY A 14 -9.92 5.46 5.76
CA GLY A 14 -10.65 6.16 4.70
C GLY A 14 -10.12 5.86 3.29
N LEU A 15 -9.53 4.68 3.07
CA LEU A 15 -8.93 4.27 1.81
C LEU A 15 -9.74 3.15 1.13
N SER A 16 -9.73 3.15 -0.20
CA SER A 16 -10.18 2.02 -1.00
C SER A 16 -9.01 1.11 -1.41
N ILE A 17 -9.32 -0.06 -1.97
CA ILE A 17 -8.32 -0.93 -2.62
C ILE A 17 -7.62 -0.20 -3.78
N LYS A 18 -8.35 0.66 -4.50
CA LYS A 18 -7.78 1.44 -5.61
C LYS A 18 -6.80 2.49 -5.11
N ASP A 19 -7.09 3.12 -3.97
CA ASP A 19 -6.19 4.10 -3.35
C ASP A 19 -4.92 3.43 -2.86
N LEU A 20 -5.05 2.27 -2.19
CA LEU A 20 -3.90 1.46 -1.78
C LEU A 20 -3.06 1.05 -3.00
N ALA A 21 -3.69 0.56 -4.06
CA ALA A 21 -3.00 0.16 -5.28
C ALA A 21 -2.24 1.34 -5.91
N THR A 22 -2.87 2.51 -5.97
CA THR A 22 -2.26 3.75 -6.49
C THR A 22 -1.06 4.17 -5.63
N LEU A 23 -1.25 4.17 -4.31
CA LEU A 23 -0.21 4.49 -3.34
C LEU A 23 0.99 3.55 -3.49
N LEU A 24 0.77 2.26 -3.62
CA LEU A 24 1.84 1.26 -3.77
C LEU A 24 2.38 1.13 -5.20
N GLY A 25 1.77 1.79 -6.20
CA GLY A 25 2.13 1.59 -7.60
C GLY A 25 1.79 0.19 -8.13
N MET A 26 0.76 -0.44 -7.55
CA MET A 26 0.28 -1.78 -7.92
C MET A 26 -0.95 -1.69 -8.83
N ASN A 27 -1.19 -2.75 -9.60
CA ASN A 27 -2.49 -2.92 -10.24
C ASN A 27 -3.54 -3.31 -9.17
N PRO A 28 -4.73 -2.67 -9.11
CA PRO A 28 -5.78 -3.04 -8.16
C PRO A 28 -6.14 -4.53 -8.18
N ASN A 29 -6.09 -5.17 -9.35
CA ASN A 29 -6.39 -6.60 -9.51
C ASN A 29 -5.34 -7.49 -8.81
N SER A 30 -4.10 -7.04 -8.70
CA SER A 30 -3.07 -7.74 -7.92
C SER A 30 -3.43 -7.81 -6.43
N ILE A 31 -4.28 -6.91 -5.94
CA ILE A 31 -4.75 -6.92 -4.54
C ILE A 31 -6.07 -7.70 -4.43
N THR A 32 -7.05 -7.45 -5.32
CA THR A 32 -8.37 -8.10 -5.24
C THR A 32 -8.32 -9.61 -5.49
N ASN A 33 -7.32 -10.10 -6.24
CA ASN A 33 -7.12 -11.54 -6.45
C ASN A 33 -6.88 -12.31 -5.15
N TYR A 34 -6.41 -11.67 -4.07
CA TYR A 34 -6.26 -12.32 -2.77
C TYR A 34 -7.59 -12.64 -2.08
N LYS A 35 -8.72 -12.13 -2.60
CA LYS A 35 -10.05 -12.47 -2.09
C LYS A 35 -10.32 -13.98 -2.13
N SER A 36 -9.92 -14.68 -3.19
CA SER A 36 -10.15 -16.13 -3.31
C SER A 36 -9.27 -16.94 -2.36
N ALA A 37 -8.03 -16.50 -2.13
CA ALA A 37 -7.11 -17.11 -1.18
C ALA A 37 -7.48 -16.82 0.29
N GLY A 38 -8.26 -15.76 0.55
CA GLY A 38 -8.68 -15.34 1.89
C GLY A 38 -7.57 -14.68 2.73
N ILE A 39 -6.31 -14.79 2.31
CA ILE A 39 -5.14 -14.19 2.97
C ILE A 39 -4.33 -13.36 1.97
N ILE A 40 -3.70 -12.30 2.47
CA ILE A 40 -2.77 -11.49 1.67
C ILE A 40 -1.31 -11.88 1.95
N PRO A 41 -0.38 -11.64 1.01
CA PRO A 41 1.05 -11.86 1.24
C PRO A 41 1.58 -11.06 2.44
N LEU A 42 2.58 -11.63 3.12
CA LEU A 42 3.16 -11.05 4.33
C LEU A 42 3.71 -9.63 4.10
N ASN A 43 4.42 -9.40 2.99
CA ASN A 43 4.95 -8.08 2.66
C ASN A 43 3.84 -7.03 2.49
N LEU A 44 2.72 -7.37 1.85
CA LEU A 44 1.58 -6.46 1.74
C LEU A 44 0.95 -6.18 3.10
N ALA A 45 0.83 -7.19 3.96
CA ALA A 45 0.32 -7.04 5.33
C ALA A 45 1.19 -6.11 6.18
N ILE A 46 2.53 -6.25 6.09
CA ILE A 46 3.50 -5.38 6.76
C ILE A 46 3.33 -3.94 6.25
N THR A 47 3.36 -3.73 4.94
CA THR A 47 3.25 -2.39 4.34
C THR A 47 1.96 -1.68 4.73
N VAL A 48 0.81 -2.36 4.62
CA VAL A 48 -0.49 -1.77 5.01
C VAL A 48 -0.53 -1.44 6.50
N THR A 49 0.06 -2.28 7.34
CA THR A 49 0.13 -2.02 8.78
C THR A 49 0.99 -0.81 9.11
N LEU A 50 2.11 -0.62 8.41
CA LEU A 50 2.96 0.57 8.56
C LEU A 50 2.22 1.84 8.12
N ILE A 51 1.56 1.81 6.96
CA ILE A 51 0.74 2.93 6.46
C ILE A 51 -0.34 3.32 7.49
N ALA A 52 -1.02 2.32 8.07
CA ALA A 52 -2.04 2.55 9.09
C ALA A 52 -1.47 3.19 10.36
N ASN A 53 -0.28 2.77 10.81
CA ASN A 53 0.35 3.36 11.99
C ASN A 53 0.80 4.80 11.74
N LEU A 54 1.32 5.12 10.56
CA LEU A 54 1.67 6.50 10.18
C LEU A 54 0.44 7.41 10.18
N LYS A 55 -0.67 6.97 9.58
CA LYS A 55 -1.94 7.72 9.60
C LYS A 55 -2.49 7.93 11.01
N LYS A 56 -2.30 6.97 11.92
CA LYS A 56 -2.73 7.09 13.34
C LYS A 56 -1.98 8.17 14.13
N VAL A 57 -0.80 8.56 13.67
CA VAL A 57 0.02 9.62 14.30
C VAL A 57 0.06 10.89 13.44
N ASP A 58 -0.94 11.07 12.57
CA ASP A 58 -1.10 12.22 11.67
C ASP A 58 0.09 12.48 10.73
N LEU A 59 0.87 11.44 10.41
CA LEU A 59 1.90 11.49 9.38
C LEU A 59 1.33 11.05 8.03
N SER A 60 1.65 11.76 6.95
CA SER A 60 1.24 11.41 5.58
C SER A 60 2.11 10.28 5.02
N PRO A 61 1.58 9.05 4.83
CA PRO A 61 2.33 8.00 4.15
C PRO A 61 2.58 8.32 2.69
N GLU A 62 1.71 9.13 2.06
CA GLU A 62 1.81 9.54 0.67
C GLU A 62 3.10 10.32 0.40
N GLU A 63 3.50 11.22 1.30
CA GLU A 63 4.74 11.99 1.18
C GLU A 63 5.98 11.07 1.13
N ILE A 64 6.09 10.16 2.10
CA ILE A 64 7.19 9.19 2.21
C ILE A 64 7.24 8.28 0.99
N ILE A 65 6.09 7.73 0.60
CA ILE A 65 6.01 6.78 -0.52
C ILE A 65 6.33 7.47 -1.84
N ASN A 66 5.85 8.70 -2.05
CA ASN A 66 6.15 9.45 -3.27
C ASN A 66 7.62 9.89 -3.32
N GLU A 67 8.24 10.18 -2.19
CA GLU A 67 9.69 10.41 -2.13
C GLU A 67 10.48 9.19 -2.59
N VAL A 68 10.15 8.00 -2.07
CA VAL A 68 10.79 6.74 -2.49
C VAL A 68 10.61 6.49 -3.97
N LYS A 69 9.40 6.68 -4.51
CA LYS A 69 9.12 6.54 -5.95
C LYS A 69 9.97 7.48 -6.80
N ARG A 70 10.07 8.76 -6.41
CA ARG A 70 10.91 9.75 -7.13
C ARG A 70 12.39 9.36 -7.11
N ARG A 71 12.93 8.99 -5.95
CA ARG A 71 14.32 8.54 -5.82
C ARG A 71 14.60 7.31 -6.69
N HIS A 72 13.68 6.34 -6.70
CA HIS A 72 13.82 5.15 -7.53
C HIS A 72 13.79 5.48 -9.03
N ALA A 73 12.87 6.35 -9.47
CA ALA A 73 12.79 6.80 -10.85
C ALA A 73 14.06 7.54 -11.29
N ASN A 74 14.60 8.43 -10.45
CA ASN A 74 15.84 9.16 -10.73
C ASN A 74 17.03 8.20 -10.88
N ASN A 75 17.14 7.20 -10.00
CA ASN A 75 18.18 6.18 -10.10
C ASN A 75 18.10 5.39 -11.42
N LEU A 76 16.89 5.17 -11.96
CA LEU A 76 16.76 4.51 -13.26
C LEU A 76 17.20 5.43 -14.42
N ILE A 77 17.05 6.75 -14.30
CA ILE A 77 17.48 7.70 -15.33
C ILE A 77 19.00 7.87 -15.31
N GLU A 78 19.61 8.00 -14.12
CA GLU A 78 21.06 8.22 -13.97
C GLU A 78 21.92 7.01 -14.36
N ASN A 79 21.34 5.80 -14.36
CA ASN A 79 22.03 4.55 -14.69
C ASN A 79 21.73 4.02 -16.12
N ASN A 80 21.05 4.80 -16.95
CA ASN A 80 20.81 4.53 -18.39
C ASN A 80 21.53 5.56 -19.26
#